data_AF-S4VDV1-F1
#
_entry.id   AF-S4VDV1-F1
#
_cell.length_a   1.000
_cell.length_b   1.000
_cell.length_c   1.000
_cell.angle_alpha   90.00
_cell.angle_beta   90.00
_cell.angle_gamma   90.00
#
_symmetry.space_group_name_H-M   'P 1'
#
loop_
_entity.id
_entity.type
_entity.pdbx_description
1 polymer ?
#
loop_
_entity_poly.entity_id
_entity_poly.type
_entity_poly.pdbx_seq_one_letter_code
_entity_poly.pdbx_strand_id
1 'polypeptide(L)'
;GKFAATVEPAHLKTDIMTIFEDLTQDDQDSVRLLAVEGCAALGKLLEPQDCVAHILPVIVNFSQDKSWRARYMVANQLYELCEAVGPEPTRTDLVPAYVRLLRDNEAEVRIAAAGKVTKFCRILNPELAVQHILPCVKELSSDSSQHVRSALASVIMGMAPVLGKDATIEQLLPIFLSLLKDEFPDVRLNIISKLDQVNQVIGIDLLSRSLLPAIVELAEDRHW
;
A
#
# COMPACT_ATOMS: atom_id res chain seq x y z
N GLY A 1 -20.37 7.49 5.78
CA GLY A 1 -19.95 8.29 6.97
C GLY A 1 -20.76 7.94 8.20
N LYS A 2 -20.54 8.60 9.36
CA LYS A 2 -21.20 8.29 10.65
C LYS A 2 -22.74 8.27 10.58
N PHE A 3 -23.33 9.11 9.73
CA PHE A 3 -24.77 9.14 9.51
C PHE A 3 -25.31 7.84 8.91
N ALA A 4 -24.62 7.25 7.93
CA ALA A 4 -25.05 6.00 7.31
C ALA A 4 -25.10 4.83 8.33
N ALA A 5 -24.29 4.88 9.39
CA ALA A 5 -24.28 3.87 10.43
C ALA A 5 -25.49 3.95 11.39
N THR A 6 -26.26 5.04 11.34
CA THR A 6 -27.47 5.24 12.16
C THR A 6 -28.77 5.09 11.37
N VAL A 7 -28.67 4.76 10.08
CA VAL A 7 -29.80 4.62 9.15
C VAL A 7 -30.22 3.14 9.09
N GLU A 8 -31.53 2.89 8.98
CA GLU A 8 -32.04 1.54 8.84
C GLU A 8 -31.57 0.89 7.51
N PRO A 9 -31.31 -0.43 7.46
CA PRO A 9 -30.76 -1.10 6.28
C PRO A 9 -31.54 -0.86 4.98
N ALA A 10 -32.87 -0.70 5.07
CA ALA A 10 -33.71 -0.42 3.91
C ALA A 10 -33.35 0.93 3.25
N HIS A 11 -33.15 1.97 4.06
CA HIS A 11 -32.79 3.32 3.62
C HIS A 11 -31.31 3.47 3.26
N LEU A 12 -30.45 2.59 3.77
CA LEU A 12 -29.05 2.54 3.38
C LEU A 12 -28.92 2.23 1.88
N LYS A 13 -29.63 1.21 1.39
CA LYS A 13 -29.54 0.79 -0.01
C LYS A 13 -30.29 1.70 -0.98
N THR A 14 -31.40 2.31 -0.56
CA THR A 14 -32.19 3.17 -1.46
C THR A 14 -31.72 4.61 -1.45
N ASP A 15 -31.54 5.21 -0.28
CA ASP A 15 -31.43 6.67 -0.19
C ASP A 15 -29.95 7.06 -0.10
N ILE A 16 -29.19 6.40 0.77
CA ILE A 16 -27.76 6.70 0.96
C ILE A 16 -26.93 6.30 -0.24
N MET A 17 -27.19 5.14 -0.85
CA MET A 17 -26.43 4.69 -2.02
C MET A 17 -26.70 5.54 -3.26
N THR A 18 -27.93 5.97 -3.51
CA THR A 18 -28.22 6.89 -4.63
C THR A 18 -27.49 8.22 -4.44
N ILE A 19 -27.53 8.81 -3.25
CA ILE A 19 -26.78 10.04 -2.97
C ILE A 19 -25.28 9.80 -3.15
N PHE A 20 -24.76 8.67 -2.67
CA PHE A 20 -23.36 8.33 -2.83
C PHE A 20 -22.96 8.21 -4.30
N GLU A 21 -23.74 7.52 -5.12
CA GLU A 21 -23.49 7.37 -6.56
C GLU A 21 -23.45 8.74 -7.26
N ASP A 22 -24.40 9.62 -6.97
CA ASP A 22 -24.42 10.99 -7.50
C ASP A 22 -23.13 11.75 -7.12
N LEU A 23 -22.70 11.67 -5.86
CA LEU A 23 -21.48 12.34 -5.38
C LEU A 23 -20.21 11.80 -6.06
N THR A 24 -20.18 10.53 -6.49
CA THR A 24 -19.02 9.98 -7.21
C THR A 24 -18.86 10.54 -8.62
N GLN A 25 -19.93 11.06 -9.21
CA GLN A 25 -19.96 11.63 -10.56
C GLN A 25 -19.91 13.16 -10.56
N ASP A 26 -19.73 13.80 -9.40
CA ASP A 26 -19.73 15.26 -9.29
C ASP A 26 -18.55 15.89 -10.04
N ASP A 27 -18.79 17.03 -10.70
CA ASP A 27 -17.76 17.77 -11.43
C ASP A 27 -16.68 18.34 -10.50
N GLN A 28 -17.01 18.62 -9.25
CA GLN A 28 -16.07 19.16 -8.27
C GLN A 28 -15.18 18.07 -7.66
N ASP A 29 -13.87 18.22 -7.86
CA ASP A 29 -12.85 17.34 -7.27
C ASP A 29 -13.03 17.15 -5.76
N SER A 30 -13.34 18.21 -5.02
CA SER A 30 -13.56 18.15 -3.56
C SER A 30 -14.71 17.23 -3.17
N VAL A 31 -15.79 17.21 -3.96
CA VAL A 31 -16.94 16.35 -3.70
C VAL A 31 -16.57 14.89 -3.96
N ARG A 32 -15.92 14.62 -5.10
CA ARG A 32 -15.44 13.28 -5.44
C ARG A 32 -14.45 12.73 -4.41
N LEU A 33 -13.57 13.57 -3.88
CA LEU A 33 -12.65 13.18 -2.79
C LEU A 33 -13.38 12.70 -1.54
N LEU A 34 -14.41 13.44 -1.12
CA LEU A 34 -15.23 13.06 0.03
C LEU A 34 -16.05 11.79 -0.23
N ALA A 35 -16.45 11.55 -1.49
CA ALA A 35 -17.09 10.30 -1.88
C ALA A 35 -16.13 9.11 -1.68
N VAL A 36 -14.84 9.24 -2.05
CA VAL A 36 -13.84 8.18 -1.81
C VAL A 36 -13.69 7.89 -0.31
N GLU A 37 -13.68 8.89 0.57
CA GLU A 37 -13.70 8.69 2.05
C GLU A 37 -14.95 7.94 2.53
N GLY A 38 -16.07 8.12 1.84
CA GLY A 38 -17.31 7.39 2.10
C GLY A 38 -17.19 5.89 1.84
N CYS A 39 -16.34 5.47 0.90
CA CYS A 39 -16.27 4.08 0.43
C CYS A 39 -15.88 3.10 1.54
N ALA A 40 -14.85 3.38 2.32
CA ALA A 40 -14.44 2.50 3.42
C ALA A 40 -15.49 2.44 4.55
N ALA A 41 -16.22 3.52 4.77
CA ALA A 41 -17.30 3.54 5.75
C ALA A 41 -18.52 2.74 5.27
N LEU A 42 -18.90 2.89 3.99
CA LEU A 42 -20.00 2.13 3.38
C LEU A 42 -19.66 0.64 3.25
N GLY A 43 -18.42 0.31 2.91
CA GLY A 43 -17.94 -1.07 2.81
C GLY A 43 -18.05 -1.87 4.12
N LYS A 44 -18.13 -1.19 5.27
CA LYS A 44 -18.37 -1.82 6.59
C LYS A 44 -19.85 -2.01 6.93
N LEU A 45 -20.74 -1.34 6.21
CA LEU A 45 -22.18 -1.33 6.47
C LEU A 45 -22.95 -2.20 5.46
N LEU A 46 -22.41 -2.33 4.26
CA LEU A 46 -23.00 -3.08 3.15
C LEU A 46 -22.61 -4.56 3.20
N GLU A 47 -23.42 -5.41 2.59
CA GLU A 47 -23.05 -6.80 2.37
C GLU A 47 -21.98 -6.88 1.27
N PRO A 48 -21.09 -7.90 1.26
CA PRO A 48 -20.03 -8.01 0.26
C PRO A 48 -20.52 -7.92 -1.19
N GLN A 49 -21.69 -8.49 -1.48
CA GLN A 49 -22.32 -8.41 -2.81
C GLN A 49 -22.64 -6.98 -3.24
N ASP A 50 -23.11 -6.13 -2.32
CA ASP A 50 -23.39 -4.73 -2.61
C ASP A 50 -22.08 -3.92 -2.69
N CYS A 51 -21.08 -4.26 -1.88
CA CYS A 51 -19.74 -3.66 -1.99
C CYS A 51 -19.14 -3.92 -3.38
N VAL A 52 -19.26 -5.14 -3.89
CA VAL A 52 -18.79 -5.50 -5.23
C VAL A 52 -19.59 -4.78 -6.31
N ALA A 53 -20.91 -4.66 -6.17
CA ALA A 53 -21.76 -4.01 -7.16
C ALA A 53 -21.56 -2.49 -7.22
N HIS A 54 -21.41 -1.82 -6.07
CA HIS A 54 -21.48 -0.35 -6.00
C HIS A 54 -20.17 0.31 -5.57
N ILE A 55 -19.39 -0.29 -4.66
CA ILE A 55 -18.16 0.34 -4.14
C ILE A 55 -16.95 0.01 -5.02
N LEU A 56 -16.82 -1.24 -5.45
CA LEU A 56 -15.67 -1.68 -6.24
C LEU A 56 -15.48 -0.88 -7.55
N PRO A 57 -16.53 -0.64 -8.38
CA PRO A 57 -16.35 0.12 -9.63
C PRO A 57 -15.89 1.55 -9.37
N VAL A 58 -16.42 2.16 -8.31
CA VAL A 58 -16.06 3.51 -7.86
C VAL A 58 -14.57 3.57 -7.51
N ILE A 59 -14.08 2.62 -6.70
CA ILE A 59 -12.67 2.56 -6.30
C ILE A 59 -11.73 2.32 -7.47
N VAL A 60 -12.08 1.41 -8.37
CA VAL A 60 -11.26 1.11 -9.57
C VAL A 60 -11.19 2.30 -10.51
N ASN A 61 -12.30 3.04 -10.66
CA ASN A 61 -12.34 4.27 -11.45
C ASN A 61 -11.50 5.37 -10.78
N PHE A 62 -11.67 5.60 -9.49
CA PHE A 62 -10.92 6.61 -8.75
C PHE A 62 -9.42 6.32 -8.64
N SER A 63 -9.02 5.04 -8.74
CA SER A 63 -7.60 4.66 -8.83
C SER A 63 -6.92 5.20 -10.09
N GLN A 64 -7.67 5.70 -11.06
CA GLN A 64 -7.22 6.23 -12.35
C GLN A 64 -7.78 7.63 -12.62
N ASP A 65 -8.34 8.30 -11.60
CA ASP A 65 -8.90 9.64 -11.74
C ASP A 65 -7.84 10.63 -12.21
N LYS A 66 -8.26 11.68 -12.93
CA LYS A 66 -7.36 12.75 -13.38
C LYS A 66 -6.74 13.49 -12.20
N SER A 67 -7.49 13.63 -11.10
CA SER A 67 -7.06 14.25 -9.86
C SER A 67 -6.17 13.28 -9.06
N TRP A 68 -4.89 13.63 -8.91
CA TRP A 68 -3.95 12.83 -8.12
C TRP A 68 -4.39 12.70 -6.66
N ARG A 69 -5.13 13.68 -6.14
CA ARG A 69 -5.70 13.63 -4.79
C ARG A 69 -6.69 12.47 -4.65
N ALA A 70 -7.50 12.20 -5.67
CA ALA A 70 -8.46 11.10 -5.62
C ALA A 70 -7.72 9.75 -5.63
N ARG A 71 -6.69 9.63 -6.46
CA ARG A 71 -5.81 8.44 -6.47
C ARG A 71 -5.10 8.25 -5.13
N TYR A 72 -4.61 9.34 -4.52
CA TYR A 72 -4.01 9.36 -3.19
C TYR A 72 -5.00 8.89 -2.10
N MET A 73 -6.27 9.32 -2.18
CA MET A 73 -7.31 8.87 -1.25
C MET A 73 -7.60 7.38 -1.40
N VAL A 74 -7.64 6.86 -2.64
CA VAL A 74 -7.77 5.42 -2.89
C VAL A 74 -6.59 4.65 -2.29
N ALA A 75 -5.34 5.08 -2.55
CA ALA A 75 -4.14 4.45 -1.99
C ALA A 75 -4.18 4.35 -0.45
N ASN A 76 -4.76 5.35 0.23
CA ASN A 76 -4.87 5.35 1.68
C ASN A 76 -5.91 4.39 2.27
N GLN A 77 -6.93 4.02 1.48
CA GLN A 77 -8.08 3.22 1.94
C GLN A 77 -8.13 1.82 1.31
N LEU A 78 -7.20 1.50 0.41
CA LEU A 78 -7.28 0.30 -0.41
C LEU A 78 -7.30 -0.99 0.41
N TYR A 79 -6.62 -1.01 1.56
CA TYR A 79 -6.61 -2.15 2.47
C TYR A 79 -8.01 -2.44 3.04
N GLU A 80 -8.66 -1.43 3.61
CA GLU A 80 -10.00 -1.53 4.19
C GLU A 80 -11.05 -1.92 3.14
N LEU A 81 -10.84 -1.51 1.89
CA LEU A 81 -11.73 -1.84 0.77
C LEU A 81 -11.57 -3.30 0.32
N CYS A 82 -10.37 -3.87 0.41
CA CYS A 82 -10.17 -5.29 0.14
C CYS A 82 -10.93 -6.17 1.14
N GLU A 83 -10.95 -5.79 2.42
CA GLU A 83 -11.71 -6.49 3.44
C GLU A 83 -13.23 -6.44 3.15
N ALA A 84 -13.72 -5.34 2.56
CA ALA A 84 -15.14 -5.14 2.24
C ALA A 84 -15.62 -5.94 1.02
N VAL A 85 -14.80 -6.06 -0.03
CA VAL A 85 -15.18 -6.74 -1.29
C VAL A 85 -14.83 -8.23 -1.30
N GLY A 86 -13.89 -8.65 -0.46
CA GLY A 86 -13.46 -10.04 -0.36
C GLY A 86 -12.35 -10.44 -1.36
N PRO A 87 -11.84 -11.67 -1.25
CA PRO A 87 -10.56 -12.08 -1.85
C PRO A 87 -10.57 -12.16 -3.38
N GLU A 88 -11.67 -12.64 -3.97
CA GLU A 88 -11.78 -12.78 -5.42
C GLU A 88 -11.75 -11.41 -6.14
N PRO A 89 -12.61 -10.43 -5.80
CA PRO A 89 -12.53 -9.09 -6.36
C PRO A 89 -11.22 -8.36 -6.03
N THR A 90 -10.66 -8.59 -4.85
CA THR A 90 -9.33 -8.07 -4.52
C THR A 90 -8.28 -8.53 -5.52
N ARG A 91 -8.28 -9.82 -5.86
CA ARG A 91 -7.33 -10.39 -6.83
C ARG A 91 -7.56 -9.85 -8.25
N THR A 92 -8.80 -9.81 -8.72
CA THR A 92 -9.11 -9.48 -10.12
C THR A 92 -9.02 -7.99 -10.41
N ASP A 93 -9.43 -7.14 -9.47
CA ASP A 93 -9.65 -5.71 -9.73
C ASP A 93 -8.74 -4.81 -8.88
N LEU A 94 -8.58 -5.10 -7.59
CA LEU A 94 -7.81 -4.24 -6.68
C LEU A 94 -6.30 -4.44 -6.78
N VAL A 95 -5.80 -5.64 -7.10
CA VAL A 95 -4.35 -5.86 -7.35
C VAL A 95 -3.87 -5.03 -8.55
N PRO A 96 -4.52 -5.07 -9.75
CA PRO A 96 -4.15 -4.19 -10.85
C PRO A 96 -4.27 -2.70 -10.50
N ALA A 97 -5.30 -2.30 -9.74
CA ALA A 97 -5.44 -0.92 -9.27
C ALA A 97 -4.28 -0.50 -8.37
N TYR A 98 -3.86 -1.36 -7.45
CA TYR A 98 -2.75 -1.07 -6.55
C TYR A 98 -1.42 -0.97 -7.30
N VAL A 99 -1.17 -1.85 -8.28
CA VAL A 99 0.02 -1.78 -9.12
C VAL A 99 0.11 -0.44 -9.86
N ARG A 100 -1.03 0.10 -10.35
CA ARG A 100 -1.06 1.44 -10.95
C ARG A 100 -0.71 2.53 -9.93
N LEU A 101 -1.23 2.46 -8.70
CA LEU A 101 -0.94 3.43 -7.65
C LEU A 101 0.52 3.38 -7.17
N LEU A 102 1.13 2.20 -7.12
CA LEU A 102 2.55 2.04 -6.81
C LEU A 102 3.44 2.63 -7.92
N ARG A 103 2.94 2.71 -9.16
CA ARG A 103 3.63 3.29 -10.33
C ARG A 103 3.04 4.64 -10.74
N ASP A 104 2.37 5.33 -9.84
CA ASP A 104 1.72 6.59 -10.16
C ASP A 104 2.76 7.65 -10.56
N ASN A 105 2.37 8.57 -11.44
CA ASN A 105 3.26 9.66 -11.84
C ASN A 105 3.51 10.65 -10.68
N GLU A 106 2.56 10.78 -9.75
CA GLU A 106 2.65 11.69 -8.61
C GLU A 106 3.33 11.03 -7.41
N ALA A 107 4.35 11.69 -6.85
CA ALA A 107 5.14 11.12 -5.77
C ALA A 107 4.30 10.89 -4.50
N GLU A 108 3.38 11.80 -4.18
CA GLU A 108 2.48 11.67 -3.01
C GLU A 108 1.61 10.41 -3.08
N VAL A 109 1.13 10.04 -4.27
CA VAL A 109 0.36 8.82 -4.46
C VAL A 109 1.25 7.59 -4.24
N ARG A 110 2.48 7.60 -4.78
CA ARG A 110 3.46 6.53 -4.55
C ARG A 110 3.87 6.40 -3.09
N ILE A 111 4.04 7.51 -2.36
CA ILE A 111 4.33 7.54 -0.92
C ILE A 111 3.20 6.82 -0.16
N ALA A 112 1.96 7.22 -0.40
CA ALA A 112 0.79 6.61 0.25
C ALA A 112 0.69 5.11 -0.07
N ALA A 113 0.86 4.73 -1.33
CA ALA A 113 0.81 3.34 -1.76
C ALA A 113 1.95 2.52 -1.13
N ALA A 114 3.20 2.98 -1.23
CA ALA A 114 4.38 2.30 -0.68
C ALA A 114 4.26 2.07 0.82
N GLY A 115 3.79 3.06 1.58
CA GLY A 115 3.57 2.96 3.03
C GLY A 115 2.51 1.92 3.46
N LYS A 116 1.74 1.36 2.52
CA LYS A 116 0.72 0.33 2.79
C LYS A 116 1.08 -1.05 2.22
N VAL A 117 2.20 -1.19 1.52
CA VAL A 117 2.53 -2.41 0.75
C VAL A 117 2.54 -3.67 1.59
N THR A 118 3.08 -3.59 2.81
CA THR A 118 3.07 -4.71 3.76
C THR A 118 1.66 -5.13 4.16
N LYS A 119 0.76 -4.18 4.43
CA LYS A 119 -0.62 -4.50 4.80
C LYS A 119 -1.35 -5.15 3.63
N PHE A 120 -1.15 -4.62 2.43
CA PHE A 120 -1.74 -5.19 1.22
C PHE A 120 -1.17 -6.58 0.89
N CYS A 121 0.12 -6.83 1.08
CA CYS A 121 0.67 -8.17 0.83
C CYS A 121 0.10 -9.23 1.78
N ARG A 122 -0.27 -8.88 3.02
CA ARG A 122 -0.81 -9.83 4.00
C ARG A 122 -2.20 -10.37 3.66
N ILE A 123 -2.96 -9.67 2.82
CA ILE A 123 -4.27 -10.12 2.33
C ILE A 123 -4.17 -10.92 1.03
N LEU A 124 -3.01 -10.86 0.37
CA LEU A 124 -2.74 -11.64 -0.83
C LEU A 124 -2.14 -12.99 -0.46
N ASN A 125 -2.26 -13.95 -1.38
CA ASN A 125 -1.39 -15.12 -1.33
C ASN A 125 0.05 -14.73 -1.73
N PRO A 126 1.07 -15.50 -1.29
CA PRO A 126 2.47 -15.22 -1.59
C PRO A 126 2.76 -15.12 -3.08
N GLU A 127 2.10 -15.93 -3.92
CA GLU A 127 2.33 -15.98 -5.36
C GLU A 127 1.98 -14.65 -6.04
N LEU A 128 0.83 -14.06 -5.71
CA LEU A 128 0.43 -12.75 -6.25
C LEU A 128 1.34 -11.63 -5.75
N ALA A 129 1.76 -11.69 -4.48
CA ALA A 129 2.68 -10.71 -3.93
C ALA A 129 4.03 -10.74 -4.67
N VAL A 130 4.58 -11.92 -4.92
CA VAL A 130 5.83 -12.09 -5.70
C VAL A 130 5.65 -11.67 -7.16
N GLN A 131 4.54 -12.06 -7.80
CA GLN A 131 4.32 -11.82 -9.22
C GLN A 131 4.03 -10.35 -9.55
N HIS A 132 3.23 -9.67 -8.72
CA HIS A 132 2.69 -8.35 -9.04
C HIS A 132 3.23 -7.22 -8.16
N ILE A 133 3.47 -7.47 -6.87
CA ILE A 133 3.82 -6.41 -5.92
C ILE A 133 5.33 -6.24 -5.78
N LEU A 134 6.07 -7.35 -5.69
CA LEU A 134 7.52 -7.35 -5.52
C LEU A 134 8.29 -6.61 -6.64
N PRO A 135 7.90 -6.69 -7.93
CA PRO A 135 8.52 -5.87 -8.97
C PRO A 135 8.36 -4.37 -8.72
N CYS A 136 7.17 -3.93 -8.29
CA CYS A 136 6.92 -2.53 -7.92
C CYS A 136 7.74 -2.11 -6.70
N VAL A 137 7.87 -2.98 -5.70
CA VAL A 137 8.72 -2.72 -4.52
C VAL A 137 10.18 -2.51 -4.92
N LYS A 138 10.68 -3.31 -5.87
CA LYS A 138 12.04 -3.14 -6.41
C LYS A 138 12.20 -1.79 -7.11
N GLU A 139 11.24 -1.40 -7.96
CA GLU A 139 11.24 -0.09 -8.63
C GLU A 139 11.23 1.07 -7.61
N LEU A 140 10.33 1.00 -6.62
CA LEU A 140 10.17 2.01 -5.57
C LEU A 140 11.41 2.16 -4.68
N SER A 141 12.21 1.11 -4.52
CA SER A 141 13.46 1.20 -3.75
C SER A 141 14.52 2.07 -4.41
N SER A 142 14.38 2.33 -5.71
CA SER A 142 15.21 3.23 -6.51
C SER A 142 14.44 4.46 -7.00
N ASP A 143 13.31 4.79 -6.37
CA ASP A 143 12.48 5.92 -6.78
C ASP A 143 13.27 7.25 -6.71
N SER A 144 12.99 8.16 -7.64
CA SER A 144 13.63 9.48 -7.66
C SER A 144 13.29 10.33 -6.43
N SER A 145 12.14 10.09 -5.80
CA SER A 145 11.72 10.76 -4.57
C SER A 145 12.24 10.02 -3.33
N GLN A 146 13.09 10.70 -2.55
CA GLN A 146 13.53 10.22 -1.24
C GLN A 146 12.37 9.87 -0.29
N HIS A 147 11.24 10.57 -0.40
CA HIS A 147 10.08 10.35 0.47
C HIS A 147 9.38 9.04 0.12
N VAL A 148 9.37 8.66 -1.16
CA VAL A 148 8.86 7.35 -1.60
C VAL A 148 9.75 6.24 -1.05
N ARG A 149 11.07 6.37 -1.21
CA ARG A 149 12.05 5.40 -0.70
C ARG A 149 11.95 5.27 0.83
N SER A 150 11.79 6.38 1.54
CA SER A 150 11.60 6.43 2.99
C SER A 150 10.30 5.74 3.42
N ALA A 151 9.19 6.01 2.71
CA ALA A 151 7.91 5.36 2.97
C ALA A 151 8.00 3.84 2.79
N LEU A 152 8.64 3.37 1.72
CA LEU A 152 8.89 1.94 1.51
C LEU A 152 9.78 1.35 2.62
N ALA A 153 10.90 1.98 2.93
CA ALA A 153 11.84 1.55 3.96
C ALA A 153 11.17 1.35 5.33
N SER A 154 10.20 2.20 5.65
CA SER A 154 9.46 2.15 6.92
C SER A 154 8.60 0.88 7.09
N VAL A 155 8.28 0.16 6.00
CA VAL A 155 7.36 -1.00 6.05
C VAL A 155 7.90 -2.27 5.38
N ILE A 156 8.91 -2.20 4.52
CA ILE A 156 9.32 -3.28 3.60
C ILE A 156 9.53 -4.64 4.29
N MET A 157 10.12 -4.66 5.49
CA MET A 157 10.40 -5.91 6.20
C MET A 157 9.16 -6.64 6.71
N GLY A 158 8.02 -5.95 6.79
CA GLY A 158 6.76 -6.59 7.10
C GLY A 158 6.24 -7.53 6.02
N MET A 159 6.82 -7.52 4.81
CA MET A 159 6.53 -8.47 3.73
C MET A 159 7.21 -9.83 3.92
N ALA A 160 8.29 -9.89 4.71
CA ALA A 160 9.08 -11.11 4.84
C ALA A 160 8.29 -12.35 5.33
N PRO A 161 7.38 -12.23 6.32
CA PRO A 161 6.52 -13.35 6.71
C PRO A 161 5.57 -13.82 5.60
N VAL A 162 5.20 -12.95 4.67
CA VAL A 162 4.31 -13.28 3.53
C VAL A 162 5.09 -14.03 2.45
N LEU A 163 6.31 -13.58 2.14
CA LEU A 163 7.13 -14.17 1.08
C LEU A 163 7.81 -15.46 1.52
N GLY A 164 8.01 -15.66 2.82
CA GLY A 164 8.81 -16.76 3.34
C GLY A 164 10.31 -16.49 3.26
N LYS A 165 11.10 -17.39 3.85
CA LYS A 165 12.54 -17.19 4.08
C LYS A 165 13.33 -17.06 2.78
N ASP A 166 13.11 -17.96 1.82
CA ASP A 166 13.92 -18.04 0.60
C ASP A 166 13.71 -16.80 -0.28
N ALA A 167 12.45 -16.44 -0.58
CA ALA A 167 12.15 -15.22 -1.33
C ALA A 167 12.57 -13.95 -0.59
N THR A 168 12.53 -13.94 0.75
CA THR A 168 13.06 -12.81 1.54
C THR A 168 14.56 -12.65 1.33
N ILE A 169 15.33 -13.74 1.38
CA ILE A 169 16.78 -13.71 1.19
C ILE A 169 17.14 -13.33 -0.26
N GLU A 170 16.46 -13.92 -1.23
CA GLU A 170 16.79 -13.73 -2.64
C GLU A 170 16.35 -12.37 -3.20
N GLN A 171 15.22 -11.83 -2.72
CA GLN A 171 14.58 -10.67 -3.35
C GLN A 171 14.48 -9.45 -2.42
N LEU A 172 14.07 -9.61 -1.15
CA LEU A 172 13.91 -8.48 -0.23
C LEU A 172 15.23 -8.02 0.38
N LEU A 173 16.12 -8.94 0.75
CA LEU A 173 17.40 -8.60 1.38
C LEU A 173 18.28 -7.70 0.49
N PRO A 174 18.41 -7.91 -0.84
CA PRO A 174 19.11 -6.98 -1.71
C PRO A 174 18.51 -5.56 -1.69
N ILE A 175 17.19 -5.46 -1.66
CA ILE A 175 16.47 -4.17 -1.59
C ILE A 175 16.75 -3.50 -0.24
N PHE A 176 16.67 -4.25 0.85
CA PHE A 176 16.95 -3.77 2.20
C PHE A 176 18.38 -3.22 2.32
N LEU A 177 19.37 -3.95 1.80
CA LEU A 177 20.77 -3.51 1.81
C LEU A 177 21.01 -2.29 0.91
N SER A 178 20.30 -2.18 -0.21
CA SER A 178 20.35 -0.98 -1.06
C SER A 178 19.84 0.26 -0.32
N LEU A 179 18.68 0.15 0.37
CA LEU A 179 18.09 1.24 1.14
C LEU A 179 18.90 1.57 2.41
N LEU A 180 19.66 0.61 2.96
CA LEU A 180 20.60 0.86 4.06
C LEU A 180 21.72 1.82 3.64
N LYS A 181 22.08 1.82 2.34
CA LYS A 181 23.10 2.67 1.75
C LYS A 181 22.52 3.90 1.03
N ASP A 182 21.25 4.24 1.32
CA ASP A 182 20.60 5.38 0.69
C ASP A 182 21.32 6.68 1.02
N GLU A 183 21.35 7.61 0.08
CA GLU A 183 21.96 8.93 0.25
C GLU A 183 21.23 9.77 1.32
N PHE A 184 19.94 9.52 1.57
CA PHE A 184 19.14 10.26 2.55
C PHE A 184 19.10 9.58 3.92
N PRO A 185 19.45 10.31 5.00
CA PRO A 185 19.46 9.77 6.37
C PRO A 185 18.15 9.12 6.81
N ASP A 186 16.99 9.72 6.49
CA ASP A 186 15.69 9.21 6.92
C ASP A 186 15.39 7.81 6.37
N VAL A 187 15.81 7.53 5.13
CA VAL A 187 15.66 6.20 4.51
C VAL A 187 16.51 5.19 5.29
N ARG A 188 17.78 5.53 5.55
CA ARG A 188 18.71 4.70 6.31
C ARG A 188 18.20 4.42 7.72
N LEU A 189 17.73 5.45 8.43
CA LEU A 189 17.17 5.33 9.78
C LEU A 189 15.95 4.41 9.81
N ASN A 190 15.06 4.51 8.83
CA ASN A 190 13.92 3.62 8.71
C ASN A 190 14.36 2.16 8.54
N ILE A 191 15.36 1.89 7.69
CA ILE A 191 15.92 0.53 7.52
C ILE A 191 16.55 0.01 8.81
N ILE A 192 17.37 0.83 9.48
CA ILE A 192 18.03 0.47 10.74
C ILE A 192 16.99 0.10 11.81
N SER A 193 15.88 0.84 11.89
CA SER A 193 14.80 0.54 12.83
C SER A 193 14.11 -0.82 12.60
N LYS A 194 14.32 -1.45 11.43
CA LYS A 194 13.73 -2.74 11.06
C LYS A 194 14.72 -3.90 11.08
N LEU A 195 15.97 -3.68 11.47
CA LEU A 195 17.01 -4.72 11.51
C LEU A 195 16.61 -5.95 12.32
N ASP A 196 15.92 -5.75 13.44
CA ASP A 196 15.43 -6.85 14.28
C ASP A 196 14.44 -7.76 13.53
N GLN A 197 13.55 -7.18 12.73
CA GLN A 197 12.57 -7.95 11.94
C GLN A 197 13.26 -8.80 10.87
N VAL A 198 14.34 -8.29 10.26
CA VAL A 198 15.16 -9.06 9.31
C VAL A 198 15.84 -10.23 10.03
N ASN A 199 16.42 -9.95 11.20
CA ASN A 199 17.14 -10.92 12.01
C ASN A 199 16.27 -12.13 12.37
N GLN A 200 15.00 -11.89 12.71
CA GLN A 200 14.03 -12.94 13.02
C GLN A 200 13.75 -13.88 11.84
N VAL A 201 13.87 -13.41 10.59
CA VAL A 201 13.55 -14.22 9.39
C VAL A 201 14.77 -14.94 8.84
N ILE A 202 15.90 -14.24 8.71
CA ILE A 202 17.08 -14.79 8.04
C ILE A 202 18.10 -15.39 9.00
N GLY A 203 18.04 -15.01 10.28
CA GLY A 203 18.98 -15.41 11.33
C GLY A 203 20.23 -14.52 11.42
N ILE A 204 20.79 -14.46 12.62
CA ILE A 204 21.88 -13.53 12.98
C ILE A 204 23.17 -13.78 12.23
N ASP A 205 23.45 -15.03 11.85
CA ASP A 205 24.69 -15.40 11.17
C ASP A 205 24.73 -14.90 9.72
N LEU A 206 23.62 -14.99 9.00
CA LEU A 206 23.54 -14.46 7.63
C LEU A 206 23.48 -12.94 7.67
N LEU A 207 22.66 -12.40 8.60
CA LEU A 207 22.50 -10.98 8.75
C LEU A 207 23.82 -10.29 9.11
N SER A 208 24.60 -10.84 10.05
CA SER A 208 25.91 -10.28 10.42
C SER A 208 26.88 -10.28 9.24
N ARG A 209 26.96 -11.35 8.45
CA ARG A 209 27.82 -11.41 7.26
C ARG A 209 27.44 -10.38 6.20
N SER A 210 26.16 -10.12 6.01
CA SER A 210 25.66 -9.16 5.02
C SER A 210 25.66 -7.71 5.51
N LEU A 211 25.36 -7.48 6.79
CA LEU A 211 25.27 -6.14 7.38
C LEU A 211 26.59 -5.60 7.89
N LEU A 212 27.47 -6.42 8.47
CA LEU A 212 28.73 -5.90 9.03
C LEU A 212 29.51 -5.08 7.99
N PRO A 213 29.67 -5.53 6.73
CA PRO A 213 30.31 -4.71 5.71
C PRO A 213 29.56 -3.39 5.45
N ALA A 214 28.22 -3.44 5.38
CA ALA A 214 27.41 -2.25 5.11
C ALA A 214 27.43 -1.24 6.27
N ILE A 215 27.40 -1.71 7.52
CA ILE A 215 27.47 -0.87 8.72
C ILE A 215 28.87 -0.27 8.89
N VAL A 216 29.94 -1.04 8.61
CA VAL A 216 31.31 -0.53 8.65
C VAL A 216 31.50 0.57 7.60
N GLU A 217 31.03 0.33 6.37
CA GLU A 217 31.06 1.32 5.29
C GLU A 217 30.28 2.59 5.66
N LEU A 218 29.11 2.45 6.30
CA LEU A 218 28.34 3.58 6.81
C LEU A 218 29.05 4.34 7.95
N ALA A 219 29.75 3.63 8.84
CA ALA A 219 30.48 4.25 9.94
C ALA A 219 31.74 5.02 9.50
N GLU A 220 32.26 4.71 8.31
CA GLU A 220 33.39 5.41 7.69
C GLU A 220 32.95 6.65 6.88
N ASP A 221 31.65 6.76 6.55
CA ASP A 221 31.09 7.93 5.87
C ASP A 221 30.99 9.13 6.82
N ARG A 222 31.72 10.20 6.50
CA ARG A 222 31.80 11.44 7.31
C ARG A 222 30.49 12.24 7.37
N HIS A 223 29.49 11.90 6.55
CA HIS A 223 28.18 12.56 6.52
C HIS A 223 27.08 11.74 7.23
N TRP A 224 27.46 10.70 7.98
CA TRP A 224 26.59 9.91 8.84
C TRP A 224 26.56 10.43 10.28
#